data_AF-A0A210PQ22-F1
#
_entry.id   AF-A0A210PQ22-F1
#
_cell.length_a   1.000
_cell.length_b   1.000
_cell.length_c   1.000
_cell.angle_alpha   90.00
_cell.angle_beta   90.00
_cell.angle_gamma   90.00
#
_symmetry.space_group_name_H-M   'P 1'
#
loop_
_entity.id
_entity.type
_entity.pdbx_description
1 polymer ?
#
loop_
_entity_poly.entity_id
_entity_poly.type
_entity_poly.pdbx_seq_one_letter_code
_entity_poly.pdbx_strand_id
1 'polypeptide(L)'
;MADEKVDDPELCKGEKQETAVDFEKLHTLFVYDELGNKICFSDIFKNQKTIVVFTRHFHCFVCKDYIGDLGIVPPEYLQAANVGIVAIGPAPYKFIKPFKEETHFNYPLYTDPEREVYKTLSLTEKMVHGDGKNNKHVKQNLFMGTLRSTWNALKVGEFEGNIKQQGGAFILGPGDVVHFAHIDENSLDHTPINDLLEKAGVAAVSFPKDKRE
;
A
#
# COMPACT_ATOMS: atom_id res chain seq x y z
N MET A 1 -30.42 31.50 -37.45
CA MET A 1 -30.35 30.02 -37.49
C MET A 1 -28.89 29.70 -37.24
N ALA A 2 -28.59 29.34 -35.99
CA ALA A 2 -27.24 29.26 -35.46
C ALA A 2 -26.62 27.89 -35.76
N ASP A 3 -25.32 27.92 -36.07
CA ASP A 3 -24.42 26.79 -36.25
C ASP A 3 -24.46 25.83 -35.06
N GLU A 4 -24.72 24.55 -35.34
CA GLU A 4 -24.56 23.46 -34.40
C GLU A 4 -23.20 22.79 -34.66
N LYS A 5 -22.17 23.27 -33.94
CA LYS A 5 -20.90 22.56 -33.82
C LYS A 5 -21.11 21.38 -32.89
N VAL A 6 -20.81 20.18 -33.39
CA VAL A 6 -20.72 18.95 -32.63
C VAL A 6 -19.45 19.02 -31.79
N ASP A 7 -19.62 19.25 -30.48
CA ASP A 7 -18.52 19.22 -29.51
C ASP A 7 -18.17 17.77 -29.17
N ASP A 8 -16.91 17.42 -29.44
CA ASP A 8 -16.25 16.15 -29.13
C ASP A 8 -16.01 16.05 -27.62
N PRO A 9 -16.50 15.01 -26.91
CA PRO A 9 -16.22 14.88 -25.49
C PRO A 9 -14.79 14.37 -25.28
N GLU A 10 -13.90 15.34 -25.02
CA GLU A 10 -12.54 15.12 -24.53
C GLU A 10 -12.51 14.06 -23.42
N LEU A 11 -11.77 13.00 -23.74
CA LEU A 11 -11.43 11.89 -22.89
C LEU A 11 -10.47 12.38 -21.79
N CYS A 12 -10.99 12.68 -20.58
CA CYS A 12 -10.16 12.91 -19.40
C CYS A 12 -9.45 11.60 -18.98
N LYS A 13 -8.35 11.28 -19.65
CA LYS A 13 -7.34 10.35 -19.17
C LYS A 13 -6.73 10.96 -17.91
N GLY A 14 -7.09 10.42 -16.74
CA GLY A 14 -6.32 10.67 -15.53
C GLY A 14 -4.87 10.27 -15.78
N GLU A 15 -3.97 11.24 -15.71
CA GLU A 15 -2.53 11.04 -15.84
C GLU A 15 -2.08 10.10 -14.73
N LYS A 16 -1.80 8.84 -15.08
CA LYS A 16 -1.08 7.94 -14.18
C LYS A 16 0.33 8.47 -14.06
N GLN A 17 0.71 8.88 -12.87
CA GLN A 17 2.10 9.17 -12.54
C GLN A 17 2.88 7.86 -12.68
N GLU A 18 3.56 7.66 -13.81
CA GLU A 18 4.49 6.55 -14.00
C GLU A 18 5.61 6.72 -12.98
N THR A 19 5.55 5.97 -11.88
CA THR A 19 6.66 5.86 -10.96
C THR A 19 7.80 5.17 -11.72
N ALA A 20 8.83 5.93 -12.10
CA ALA A 20 10.03 5.36 -12.68
C ALA A 20 10.74 4.52 -11.61
N VAL A 21 10.61 3.20 -11.70
CA VAL A 21 11.24 2.25 -10.77
C VAL A 21 12.62 1.86 -11.29
N ASP A 22 13.64 2.06 -10.45
CA ASP A 22 15.03 1.67 -10.74
C ASP A 22 15.27 0.19 -10.36
N PHE A 23 14.96 -0.71 -11.30
CA PHE A 23 15.10 -2.15 -11.09
C PHE A 23 16.56 -2.60 -10.89
N GLU A 24 17.51 -1.99 -11.60
CA GLU A 24 18.94 -2.24 -11.42
C GLU A 24 19.36 -2.05 -9.96
N LYS A 25 18.90 -0.95 -9.35
CA LYS A 25 19.12 -0.75 -7.92
C LYS A 25 18.37 -1.77 -7.07
N LEU A 26 17.10 -2.05 -7.36
CA LEU A 26 16.30 -3.01 -6.59
C LEU A 26 16.90 -4.43 -6.55
N HIS A 27 17.57 -4.88 -7.61
CA HIS A 27 18.28 -6.18 -7.62
C HIS A 27 19.43 -6.26 -6.62
N THR A 28 19.99 -5.11 -6.22
CA THR A 28 21.07 -5.04 -5.23
C THR A 28 20.57 -4.90 -3.79
N LEU A 29 19.27 -4.69 -3.61
CA LEU A 29 18.65 -4.45 -2.31
C LEU A 29 18.09 -5.74 -1.70
N PHE A 30 17.99 -5.71 -0.37
CA PHE A 30 17.59 -6.87 0.40
C PHE A 30 16.58 -6.49 1.47
N VAL A 31 15.72 -7.46 1.79
CA VAL A 31 14.81 -7.44 2.92
C VAL A 31 15.10 -8.62 3.84
N TYR A 32 14.53 -8.61 5.03
CA TYR A 32 14.76 -9.64 6.05
C TYR A 32 13.48 -10.41 6.34
N ASP A 33 13.57 -11.74 6.41
CA ASP A 33 12.44 -12.59 6.84
C ASP A 33 12.34 -12.70 8.37
N GLU A 34 11.36 -13.45 8.87
CA GLU A 34 11.11 -13.67 10.30
C GLU A 34 12.32 -14.24 11.07
N LEU A 35 13.19 -14.98 10.39
CA LEU A 35 14.39 -15.59 10.96
C LEU A 35 15.62 -14.69 10.86
N GLY A 36 15.48 -13.51 10.23
CA GLY A 36 16.57 -12.58 9.98
C GLY A 36 17.43 -12.96 8.76
N ASN A 37 16.97 -13.87 7.91
CA ASN A 37 17.67 -14.20 6.67
C ASN A 37 17.55 -13.04 5.69
N LYS A 38 18.63 -12.79 4.95
CA LYS A 38 18.71 -11.75 3.93
C LYS A 38 18.15 -12.28 2.60
N ILE A 39 17.07 -11.67 2.12
CA ILE A 39 16.37 -12.04 0.88
C ILE A 39 16.56 -10.92 -0.13
N CYS A 40 16.98 -11.23 -1.37
CA CYS A 40 17.03 -10.22 -2.42
C CYS A 40 15.61 -9.74 -2.71
N PHE A 41 15.38 -8.42 -2.74
CA PHE A 41 14.04 -7.89 -2.94
C PHE A 41 13.42 -8.35 -4.27
N SER A 42 14.22 -8.45 -5.33
CA SER A 42 13.74 -8.89 -6.65
C SER A 42 13.31 -10.36 -6.70
N ASP A 43 13.79 -11.22 -5.80
CA ASP A 43 13.38 -12.63 -5.75
C ASP A 43 11.90 -12.80 -5.35
N ILE A 44 11.32 -11.79 -4.68
CA ILE A 44 9.92 -11.79 -4.22
C ILE A 44 8.91 -11.81 -5.38
N PHE A 45 9.26 -11.23 -6.53
CA PHE A 45 8.39 -11.08 -7.69
C PHE A 45 9.02 -11.62 -8.98
N LYS A 46 10.11 -12.39 -8.86
CA LYS A 46 10.87 -12.89 -10.01
C LYS A 46 10.04 -13.79 -10.92
N ASN A 47 9.31 -14.74 -10.34
CA ASN A 47 8.67 -15.84 -11.09
C ASN A 47 7.17 -15.65 -11.29
N GLN A 48 6.53 -14.79 -10.50
CA GLN A 48 5.09 -14.58 -10.53
C GLN A 48 4.77 -13.13 -10.19
N LYS A 49 3.58 -12.68 -10.58
CA LYS A 49 3.06 -11.37 -10.19
C LYS A 49 2.85 -11.36 -8.69
N THR A 50 3.30 -10.33 -7.99
CA THR A 50 3.22 -10.23 -6.53
C THR A 50 2.67 -8.87 -6.14
N ILE A 51 1.61 -8.88 -5.33
CA ILE A 51 1.13 -7.71 -4.60
C ILE A 51 2.09 -7.50 -3.41
N VAL A 52 2.77 -6.37 -3.38
CA VAL A 52 3.73 -5.97 -2.35
C VAL A 52 3.18 -4.76 -1.61
N VAL A 53 2.80 -4.95 -0.35
CA VAL A 53 2.26 -3.89 0.52
C VAL A 53 3.34 -3.40 1.47
N PHE A 54 3.61 -2.09 1.47
CA PHE A 54 4.56 -1.43 2.35
C PHE A 54 3.81 -0.73 3.49
N THR A 55 4.13 -1.12 4.73
CA THR A 55 3.55 -0.50 5.92
C THR A 55 4.33 0.76 6.33
N ARG A 56 3.67 1.72 6.97
CA ARG A 56 4.34 2.94 7.44
C ARG A 56 5.21 2.68 8.67
N HIS A 57 4.68 1.87 9.60
CA HIS A 57 5.32 1.39 10.81
C HIS A 57 4.47 0.26 11.40
N PHE A 58 5.10 -0.67 12.10
CA PHE A 58 4.40 -1.81 12.71
C PHE A 58 3.50 -1.44 13.90
N HIS A 59 3.62 -0.22 14.45
CA HIS A 59 2.74 0.27 15.52
C HIS A 59 1.49 1.03 15.03
N CYS A 60 1.32 1.23 13.71
CA CYS A 60 0.16 1.96 13.18
C CYS A 60 -1.10 1.10 13.27
N PHE A 61 -2.14 1.57 13.97
CA PHE A 61 -3.39 0.82 14.06
C PHE A 61 -4.04 0.64 12.68
N VAL A 62 -4.00 1.68 11.84
CA VAL A 62 -4.57 1.59 10.48
C VAL A 62 -3.83 0.57 9.61
N CYS A 63 -2.49 0.54 9.67
CA CYS A 63 -1.73 -0.46 8.91
C CYS A 63 -1.98 -1.88 9.45
N LYS A 64 -2.15 -2.04 10.78
CA LYS A 64 -2.48 -3.35 11.37
C LYS A 64 -3.83 -3.86 10.89
N ASP A 65 -4.86 -3.02 10.93
CA ASP A 65 -6.19 -3.37 10.43
C ASP A 65 -6.14 -3.73 8.94
N TYR A 66 -5.46 -2.90 8.13
CA TYR A 66 -5.31 -3.15 6.69
C TYR A 66 -4.59 -4.47 6.39
N ILE A 67 -3.48 -4.75 7.08
CA ILE A 67 -2.73 -6.00 6.91
C ILE A 67 -3.52 -7.22 7.44
N GLY A 68 -4.29 -7.05 8.51
CA GLY A 68 -5.20 -8.08 9.01
C GLY A 68 -6.26 -8.44 7.97
N ASP A 69 -6.90 -7.44 7.37
CA ASP A 69 -7.86 -7.66 6.28
C ASP A 69 -7.17 -8.28 5.05
N LEU A 70 -5.94 -7.87 4.72
CA LEU A 70 -5.16 -8.49 3.63
C LEU A 70 -4.91 -9.99 3.88
N GLY A 71 -4.77 -10.40 5.15
CA GLY A 71 -4.64 -11.81 5.55
C GLY A 71 -5.92 -12.65 5.38
N ILE A 72 -7.08 -12.02 5.22
CA ILE A 72 -8.37 -12.70 4.97
C ILE A 72 -8.48 -13.21 3.53
N VAL A 73 -7.72 -12.63 2.59
CA VAL A 73 -7.72 -13.07 1.20
C VAL A 73 -7.47 -14.58 1.15
N PRO A 74 -8.32 -15.39 0.51
CA PRO A 74 -8.14 -16.84 0.50
C PRO A 74 -6.94 -17.26 -0.37
N PRO A 75 -6.05 -18.16 0.11
CA PRO A 75 -4.91 -18.64 -0.67
C PRO A 75 -5.29 -19.26 -2.02
N GLU A 76 -6.46 -19.89 -2.11
CA GLU A 76 -7.00 -20.49 -3.34
C GLU A 76 -7.21 -19.46 -4.46
N TYR A 77 -7.59 -18.21 -4.12
CA TYR A 77 -7.81 -17.16 -5.11
C TYR A 77 -6.47 -16.70 -5.70
N LEU A 78 -5.46 -16.60 -4.84
CA LEU A 78 -4.09 -16.26 -5.22
C LEU A 78 -3.44 -17.36 -6.08
N GLN A 79 -3.62 -18.62 -5.69
CA GLN A 79 -3.11 -19.77 -6.43
C GLN A 79 -3.75 -19.88 -7.82
N ALA A 80 -5.08 -19.71 -7.92
CA ALA A 80 -5.79 -19.75 -9.20
C ALA A 80 -5.30 -18.67 -10.19
N ALA A 81 -4.89 -17.51 -9.68
CA ALA A 81 -4.37 -16.41 -10.48
C ALA A 81 -2.83 -16.43 -10.67
N ASN A 82 -2.12 -17.37 -10.02
CA ASN A 82 -0.65 -17.36 -9.92
C ASN A 82 -0.10 -16.01 -9.42
N VAL A 83 -0.68 -15.50 -8.33
CA VAL A 83 -0.33 -14.21 -7.72
C VAL A 83 0.20 -14.42 -6.29
N GLY A 84 1.28 -13.75 -5.93
CA GLY A 84 1.77 -13.66 -4.56
C GLY A 84 1.18 -12.47 -3.82
N ILE A 85 1.07 -12.57 -2.49
CA ILE A 85 0.86 -11.42 -1.59
C ILE A 85 2.00 -11.42 -0.58
N VAL A 86 2.62 -10.26 -0.40
CA VAL A 86 3.61 -10.04 0.66
C VAL A 86 3.40 -8.67 1.30
N ALA A 87 3.81 -8.55 2.55
CA ALA A 87 3.93 -7.26 3.22
C ALA A 87 5.38 -6.97 3.61
N ILE A 88 5.74 -5.70 3.68
CA ILE A 88 7.07 -5.22 4.06
C ILE A 88 6.93 -4.11 5.09
N GLY A 89 7.75 -4.12 6.13
CA GLY A 89 7.77 -3.06 7.16
C GLY A 89 9.13 -2.41 7.39
N PRO A 90 9.17 -1.14 7.79
CA PRO A 90 10.42 -0.43 8.08
C PRO A 90 10.83 -0.65 9.55
N ALA A 91 11.02 -1.90 9.94
CA ALA A 91 11.31 -2.30 11.32
C ALA A 91 12.35 -3.44 11.39
N PRO A 92 13.05 -3.64 12.52
CA PRO A 92 13.86 -4.84 12.71
C PRO A 92 13.05 -6.14 12.57
N TYR A 93 13.64 -7.18 11.96
CA TYR A 93 12.95 -8.46 11.68
C TYR A 93 12.31 -9.12 12.91
N LYS A 94 12.87 -8.89 14.11
CA LYS A 94 12.33 -9.39 15.39
C LYS A 94 10.87 -8.97 15.67
N PHE A 95 10.37 -7.92 15.00
CA PHE A 95 9.00 -7.47 15.13
C PHE A 95 8.03 -8.14 14.15
N ILE A 96 8.51 -8.94 13.19
CA ILE A 96 7.67 -9.71 12.26
C ILE A 96 6.73 -10.62 13.04
N LYS A 97 7.26 -11.44 13.95
CA LYS A 97 6.47 -12.41 14.70
C LYS A 97 5.36 -11.76 15.54
N PRO A 98 5.64 -10.79 16.43
CA PRO A 98 4.59 -10.07 17.16
C PRO A 98 3.55 -9.41 16.24
N PHE A 99 3.99 -8.84 15.11
CA PHE A 99 3.07 -8.18 14.18
C PHE A 99 2.15 -9.18 13.47
N LYS A 100 2.66 -10.35 13.05
CA LYS A 100 1.83 -11.43 12.48
C LYS A 100 0.87 -12.02 13.51
N GLU A 101 1.31 -12.18 14.77
CA GLU A 101 0.46 -12.65 15.86
C GLU A 101 -0.72 -11.70 16.12
N GLU A 102 -0.47 -10.38 16.09
CA GLU A 102 -1.50 -9.36 16.31
C GLU A 102 -2.46 -9.19 15.12
N THR A 103 -1.94 -9.25 13.90
CA THR A 103 -2.73 -9.03 12.67
C THR A 103 -3.35 -10.30 12.11
N HIS A 104 -2.92 -11.47 12.59
CA HIS A 104 -3.23 -12.77 11.99
C HIS A 104 -2.83 -12.88 10.50
N PHE A 105 -1.87 -12.07 10.07
CA PHE A 105 -1.37 -12.11 8.69
C PHE A 105 -0.62 -13.41 8.44
N ASN A 106 -1.16 -14.24 7.55
CA ASN A 106 -0.70 -15.60 7.24
C ASN A 106 0.26 -15.67 6.03
N TYR A 107 0.47 -14.56 5.32
CA TYR A 107 1.36 -14.46 4.17
C TYR A 107 2.81 -14.10 4.55
N PRO A 108 3.77 -14.18 3.61
CA PRO A 108 5.13 -13.71 3.86
C PRO A 108 5.17 -12.24 4.26
N LEU A 109 5.85 -11.96 5.37
CA LEU A 109 6.11 -10.62 5.88
C LEU A 109 7.63 -10.46 5.96
N TYR A 110 8.13 -9.38 5.35
CA TYR A 110 9.54 -9.03 5.39
C TYR A 110 9.74 -7.68 6.07
N THR A 111 10.99 -7.35 6.36
CA THR A 111 11.35 -6.01 6.78
C THR A 111 12.50 -5.40 5.99
N ASP A 112 12.47 -4.08 5.87
CA ASP A 112 13.54 -3.25 5.33
C ASP A 112 13.91 -2.18 6.37
N PRO A 113 14.75 -2.53 7.37
CA PRO A 113 15.08 -1.64 8.49
C PRO A 113 15.70 -0.31 8.04
N GLU A 114 16.55 -0.35 7.01
CA GLU A 114 17.28 0.81 6.47
C GLU A 114 16.45 1.61 5.44
N ARG A 115 15.29 1.06 5.05
CA ARG A 115 14.32 1.67 4.13
C ARG A 115 14.90 1.92 2.75
N GLU A 116 15.86 1.13 2.32
CA GLU A 116 16.51 1.31 1.03
C GLU A 116 15.56 0.96 -0.12
N VAL A 117 14.73 -0.06 0.05
CA VAL A 117 13.67 -0.42 -0.92
C VAL A 117 12.62 0.68 -0.94
N TYR A 118 12.19 1.17 0.24
CA TYR A 118 11.24 2.28 0.34
C TYR A 118 11.74 3.51 -0.42
N LYS A 119 12.98 3.95 -0.16
CA LYS A 119 13.57 5.12 -0.85
C LYS A 119 13.63 4.91 -2.36
N THR A 120 13.98 3.70 -2.81
CA THR A 120 14.13 3.39 -4.24
C THR A 120 12.78 3.34 -4.96
N LEU A 121 11.71 2.91 -4.27
CA LEU A 121 10.34 2.95 -4.77
C LEU A 121 9.64 4.31 -4.57
N SER A 122 10.39 5.36 -4.22
CA SER A 122 9.86 6.70 -3.92
C SER A 122 8.83 6.74 -2.78
N LEU A 123 8.84 5.75 -1.88
CA LEU A 123 8.11 5.78 -0.61
C LEU A 123 8.84 6.71 0.37
N THR A 124 8.81 8.00 0.06
CA THR A 124 9.65 9.00 0.71
C THR A 124 9.10 9.46 2.05
N GLU A 125 9.96 10.12 2.82
CA GLU A 125 9.61 10.83 4.05
C GLU A 125 9.09 12.25 3.78
N LYS A 126 8.32 12.45 2.69
CA LYS A 126 7.78 13.76 2.32
C LYS A 126 6.27 13.70 2.31
N MET A 127 5.65 14.14 3.41
CA MET A 127 4.28 14.66 3.33
C MET A 127 4.30 15.87 2.40
N VAL A 128 3.87 15.69 1.15
CA VAL A 128 3.43 16.82 0.35
C VAL A 128 2.22 17.38 1.07
N HIS A 129 2.30 18.63 1.54
CA HIS A 129 1.10 19.38 1.90
C HIS A 129 0.31 19.57 0.60
N GLY A 130 -0.48 18.56 0.24
CA GLY A 130 -1.41 18.63 -0.88
C GLY A 130 -2.53 19.58 -0.49
N ASP A 131 -2.58 20.73 -1.14
CA ASP A 131 -3.75 21.61 -1.12
C ASP A 131 -4.98 20.79 -1.49
N GLY A 132 -6.01 20.92 -0.65
CA GLY A 132 -7.18 20.05 -0.63
C GLY A 132 -7.83 19.89 -2.00
N LYS A 133 -7.59 18.73 -2.63
CA LYS A 133 -8.47 18.21 -3.67
C LYS A 133 -9.58 17.42 -3.00
N ASN A 134 -10.74 18.05 -2.99
CA ASN A 134 -12.00 17.58 -2.41
C ASN A 134 -12.35 16.17 -2.89
N ASN A 135 -12.14 15.17 -2.03
CA ASN A 135 -12.75 13.86 -2.22
C ASN A 135 -14.20 13.91 -1.73
N LYS A 136 -15.17 13.71 -2.65
CA LYS A 136 -16.62 13.77 -2.38
C LYS A 136 -17.12 12.74 -1.36
N HIS A 137 -16.26 11.82 -0.90
CA HIS A 137 -16.57 10.84 0.15
C HIS A 137 -16.30 11.33 1.58
N VAL A 138 -15.63 12.48 1.75
CA VAL A 138 -15.46 13.09 3.07
C VAL A 138 -16.59 14.09 3.28
N LYS A 139 -17.57 13.72 4.13
CA LYS A 139 -18.71 14.57 4.49
C LYS A 139 -18.21 15.86 5.13
N GLN A 140 -18.09 16.92 4.34
CA GLN A 140 -18.03 18.28 4.84
C GLN A 140 -19.41 18.61 5.43
N ASN A 141 -19.57 18.43 6.74
CA ASN A 141 -20.56 19.17 7.51
C ASN A 141 -20.14 19.18 8.99
N LEU A 142 -19.73 20.36 9.44
CA LEU A 142 -19.86 20.87 10.81
C LEU A 142 -19.03 20.25 11.96
N PHE A 143 -17.87 19.62 11.68
CA PHE A 143 -17.01 19.06 12.74
C PHE A 143 -15.51 19.42 12.63
N MET A 144 -15.18 20.57 12.02
CA MET A 144 -13.79 21.02 11.83
C MET A 144 -13.02 21.24 13.14
N GLY A 145 -13.72 21.48 14.26
CA GLY A 145 -13.10 21.69 15.58
C GLY A 145 -12.70 20.39 16.28
N THR A 146 -13.53 19.35 16.22
CA THR A 146 -13.27 18.09 16.94
C THR A 146 -12.34 17.17 16.16
N LEU A 147 -12.38 17.20 14.82
CA LEU A 147 -11.46 16.43 13.96
C LEU A 147 -10.00 16.83 14.18
N ARG A 148 -9.70 18.12 14.39
CA ARG A 148 -8.32 18.56 14.69
C ARG A 148 -7.83 18.05 16.03
N SER A 149 -8.73 17.90 17.01
CA SER A 149 -8.41 17.37 18.33
C SER A 149 -8.22 15.85 18.31
N THR A 150 -9.04 15.11 17.56
CA THR A 150 -8.85 13.67 17.32
C THR A 150 -7.59 13.41 16.49
N TRP A 151 -7.32 14.23 15.48
CA TRP A 151 -6.09 14.20 14.68
C TRP A 151 -4.85 14.45 15.52
N ASN A 152 -4.91 15.42 16.44
CA ASN A 152 -3.81 15.66 17.39
C ASN A 152 -3.70 14.54 18.43
N ALA A 153 -4.80 13.92 18.85
CA ALA A 153 -4.77 12.78 19.79
C ALA A 153 -4.19 11.51 19.15
N LEU A 154 -4.56 11.20 17.90
CA LEU A 154 -3.94 10.14 17.10
C LEU A 154 -2.45 10.42 16.86
N LYS A 155 -2.10 11.70 16.65
CA LYS A 155 -0.69 12.13 16.59
C LYS A 155 0.08 12.03 17.90
N VAL A 156 -0.55 11.86 19.06
CA VAL A 156 0.15 11.83 20.35
C VAL A 156 0.33 10.40 20.88
N GLY A 157 -0.47 9.44 20.40
CA GLY A 157 -0.40 8.04 20.84
C GLY A 157 0.44 7.09 19.97
N GLU A 158 0.73 7.41 18.71
CA GLU A 158 1.23 6.43 17.71
C GLU A 158 2.73 6.52 17.34
N PHE A 159 3.51 7.48 17.85
CA PHE A 159 4.82 7.81 17.25
C PHE A 159 6.05 7.32 18.03
N GLU A 160 6.27 6.01 18.01
CA GLU A 160 7.64 5.45 18.02
C GLU A 160 8.11 5.16 16.58
N GLY A 161 8.06 6.16 15.70
CA GLY A 161 8.45 6.01 14.29
C GLY A 161 8.51 7.34 13.54
N ASN A 162 9.12 7.37 12.35
CA ASN A 162 9.14 8.58 11.54
C ASN A 162 7.72 8.85 11.01
N ILE A 163 7.08 9.87 11.57
CA ILE A 163 5.74 10.37 11.21
C ILE A 163 5.57 10.56 9.70
N LYS A 164 6.67 10.86 8.99
CA LYS A 164 6.65 11.16 7.57
C LYS A 164 6.80 9.94 6.68
N GLN A 165 7.08 8.75 7.22
CA GLN A 165 7.23 7.55 6.42
C GLN A 165 5.89 7.23 5.71
N GLN A 166 5.93 7.18 4.38
CA GLN A 166 4.81 6.74 3.56
C GLN A 166 4.81 5.22 3.42
N GLY A 167 3.61 4.67 3.32
CA GLY A 167 3.35 3.30 2.91
C GLY A 167 2.99 3.29 1.42
N GLY A 168 2.58 2.14 0.92
CA GLY A 168 2.11 2.04 -0.44
C GLY A 168 1.83 0.61 -0.85
N ALA A 169 1.29 0.45 -2.05
CA ALA A 169 1.03 -0.85 -2.64
C ALA A 169 1.56 -0.91 -4.07
N PHE A 170 2.25 -1.99 -4.38
CA PHE A 170 2.78 -2.25 -5.72
C PHE A 170 2.31 -3.61 -6.19
N ILE A 171 2.13 -3.76 -7.50
CA ILE A 171 1.97 -5.05 -8.15
C ILE A 171 3.16 -5.22 -9.08
N LEU A 172 4.10 -6.07 -8.67
CA LEU A 172 5.39 -6.25 -9.33
C LEU A 172 5.47 -7.62 -9.99
N GLY A 173 6.28 -7.70 -11.04
CA GLY A 173 6.64 -8.93 -11.72
C GLY A 173 5.52 -9.63 -12.50
N PRO A 174 5.81 -10.77 -13.14
CA PRO A 174 7.11 -11.45 -13.16
C PRO A 174 8.23 -10.60 -13.80
N GLY A 175 9.42 -10.63 -13.21
CA GLY A 175 10.56 -9.80 -13.65
C GLY A 175 10.39 -8.31 -13.39
N ASP A 176 11.03 -7.48 -14.20
CA ASP A 176 11.15 -6.03 -13.97
C ASP A 176 9.95 -5.25 -14.52
N VAL A 177 8.76 -5.62 -14.04
CA VAL A 177 7.49 -5.07 -14.50
C VAL A 177 6.72 -4.49 -13.32
N VAL A 178 6.21 -3.28 -13.49
CA VAL A 178 5.26 -2.64 -12.56
C VAL A 178 3.89 -2.64 -13.22
N HIS A 179 2.95 -3.43 -12.68
CA HIS A 179 1.55 -3.45 -13.13
C HIS A 179 0.71 -2.36 -12.44
N PHE A 180 1.08 -2.02 -11.21
CA PHE A 180 0.43 -1.01 -10.40
C PHE A 180 1.39 -0.47 -9.37
N ALA A 181 1.26 0.82 -9.07
CA ALA A 181 1.97 1.49 -7.98
C ALA A 181 1.01 2.52 -7.38
N HIS A 182 0.97 2.55 -6.05
CA HIS A 182 0.29 3.58 -5.26
C HIS A 182 1.16 3.92 -4.06
N ILE A 183 1.41 5.20 -3.86
CA ILE A 183 2.17 5.74 -2.73
C ILE A 183 1.17 6.45 -1.84
N ASP A 184 1.02 6.00 -0.60
CA ASP A 184 -0.01 6.52 0.29
C ASP A 184 0.27 7.99 0.63
N GLU A 185 -0.69 8.89 0.40
CA GLU A 185 -0.58 10.30 0.78
C GLU A 185 -0.64 10.49 2.30
N ASN A 186 -1.37 9.61 3.00
CA ASN A 186 -1.55 9.62 4.46
C ASN A 186 -1.93 8.23 4.98
N SER A 187 -2.09 8.06 6.30
CA SER A 187 -2.40 6.76 6.92
C SER A 187 -3.71 6.13 6.48
N LEU A 188 -4.65 6.89 5.93
CA LEU A 188 -5.96 6.41 5.50
C LEU A 188 -6.05 6.23 3.97
N ASP A 189 -4.95 6.45 3.25
CA ASP A 189 -4.89 6.42 1.79
C ASP A 189 -4.36 5.09 1.24
N HIS A 190 -4.52 4.00 2.00
CA HIS A 190 -4.23 2.66 1.49
C HIS A 190 -5.16 2.33 0.32
N THR A 191 -4.60 1.73 -0.75
CA THR A 191 -5.42 1.22 -1.86
C THR A 191 -6.42 0.18 -1.35
N PRO A 192 -7.71 0.21 -1.74
CA PRO A 192 -8.65 -0.83 -1.32
C PRO A 192 -8.17 -2.23 -1.75
N ILE A 193 -8.29 -3.23 -0.87
CA ILE A 193 -7.77 -4.58 -1.15
C ILE A 193 -8.40 -5.17 -2.41
N ASN A 194 -9.72 -5.04 -2.60
CA ASN A 194 -10.37 -5.55 -3.81
C ASN A 194 -9.89 -4.86 -5.09
N ASP A 195 -9.49 -3.59 -5.03
CA ASP A 195 -8.90 -2.90 -6.18
C ASP A 195 -7.51 -3.46 -6.49
N LEU A 196 -6.71 -3.84 -5.47
CA LEU A 196 -5.43 -4.53 -5.68
C LEU A 196 -5.63 -5.92 -6.28
N LEU A 197 -6.60 -6.68 -5.76
CA LEU A 197 -6.94 -8.02 -6.26
C LEU A 197 -7.37 -7.95 -7.73
N GLU A 198 -8.29 -7.05 -8.08
CA GLU A 198 -8.75 -6.86 -9.45
C GLU A 198 -7.58 -6.51 -10.39
N LYS A 199 -6.74 -5.54 -10.00
CA LYS A 199 -5.56 -5.14 -10.80
C LYS A 199 -4.53 -6.26 -10.93
N ALA A 200 -4.45 -7.15 -9.94
CA ALA A 200 -3.59 -8.33 -10.00
C ALA A 200 -4.19 -9.45 -10.86
N GLY A 201 -5.51 -9.43 -11.13
CA GLY A 201 -6.25 -10.49 -11.79
C GLY A 201 -6.76 -11.57 -10.83
N VAL A 202 -6.94 -11.22 -9.56
CA VAL A 202 -7.46 -12.08 -8.49
C VAL A 202 -8.94 -11.75 -8.23
N ALA A 203 -9.74 -12.76 -7.90
CA ALA A 203 -11.14 -12.55 -7.53
C ALA A 203 -11.28 -11.69 -6.27
N ALA A 204 -12.33 -10.85 -6.23
CA ALA A 204 -12.65 -10.03 -5.07
C ALA A 204 -13.08 -10.88 -3.87
N VAL A 205 -12.85 -10.36 -2.67
CA VAL A 205 -13.18 -11.00 -1.39
C VAL A 205 -14.18 -10.13 -0.63
N SER A 206 -15.12 -10.76 0.08
CA SER A 206 -16.00 -10.05 1.01
C SER A 206 -15.33 -9.98 2.39
N PHE A 207 -15.25 -8.77 2.96
CA PHE A 207 -14.71 -8.57 4.30
C PHE A 207 -15.88 -8.42 5.27
N PRO A 208 -15.86 -9.03 6.48
CA PRO A 208 -16.97 -8.96 7.44
C PRO A 208 -17.40 -7.54 7.86
N LYS A 209 -16.56 -6.53 7.61
CA LYS A 209 -16.80 -5.11 7.91
C LYS A 209 -17.08 -4.26 6.66
N ASP A 210 -17.03 -4.84 5.46
CA ASP A 210 -17.29 -4.11 4.22
C ASP A 210 -18.81 -3.99 4.00
N LYS A 211 -19.31 -2.75 4.02
CA LYS A 211 -20.74 -2.46 3.80
C LYS A 211 -21.10 -2.26 2.33
N ARG A 212 -20.20 -2.62 1.40
CA ARG A 212 -20.38 -2.46 -0.06
C ARG A 212 -20.91 -3.73 -0.73
N GLU A 213 -21.72 -4.52 -0.02
CA GLU A 213 -22.58 -5.54 -0.62
C GLU A 213 -23.94 -4.94 -1.03
#